data_AF-A0A368LIJ8-F1
#
_entry.id   AF-A0A368LIJ8-F1
#
_cell.length_a   1.000
_cell.length_b   1.000
_cell.length_c   1.000
_cell.angle_alpha   90.00
_cell.angle_beta   90.00
_cell.angle_gamma   90.00
#
_symmetry.space_group_name_H-M   'P 1'
#
loop_
_entity.id
_entity.type
_entity.pdbx_description
1 polymer ?
#
loop_
_entity_poly.entity_id
_entity_poly.type
_entity_poly.pdbx_seq_one_letter_code
_entity_poly.pdbx_strand_id
1 'polypeptide(L)'
;MQRHTSRTAMIMDTLLTVMGLSYIPNEILGFTTRHWNGGQSYQSWLKKPWLKKKNSNPGRLNDIRHIIFKAENTHWRKAKHSIAALKKADLFKEGIDGEAVNWACQRLKNQSSERKILVVISDGCPMDTATNSTNHSLYLDNHLRSVISHWKNNELIEIYGVGIGVDLSAYYAKNMIIDNHENDIFTICRKIIQLFR
;
A
#
# COMPACT_ATOMS: atom_id res chain seq x y z
N MET A 1 -6.97 -10.58 5.97
CA MET A 1 -7.55 -9.50 5.14
C MET A 1 -8.99 -9.11 5.46
N GLN A 2 -9.99 -10.01 5.57
CA GLN A 2 -11.40 -9.55 5.73
C GLN A 2 -11.77 -8.90 7.08
N ARG A 3 -11.00 -9.11 8.16
CA ARG A 3 -11.36 -8.63 9.50
C ARG A 3 -11.27 -7.10 9.67
N HIS A 4 -10.43 -6.41 8.87
CA HIS A 4 -10.16 -4.98 9.06
C HIS A 4 -10.73 -4.08 7.96
N THR A 5 -11.42 -4.65 6.96
CA THR A 5 -11.92 -3.92 5.79
C THR A 5 -12.89 -2.81 6.17
N SER A 6 -13.82 -3.07 7.09
CA SER A 6 -14.80 -2.08 7.56
C SER A 6 -14.12 -0.93 8.33
N ARG A 7 -13.17 -1.25 9.21
CA ARG A 7 -12.40 -0.27 9.99
C ARG A 7 -11.55 0.61 9.10
N THR A 8 -10.84 0.01 8.15
CA THR A 8 -10.01 0.74 7.17
C THR A 8 -10.86 1.73 6.38
N ALA A 9 -12.05 1.32 5.91
CA ALA A 9 -12.95 2.21 5.20
C ALA A 9 -13.39 3.42 6.07
N MET A 10 -13.65 3.22 7.36
CA MET A 10 -14.02 4.31 8.28
C MET A 10 -12.87 5.27 8.57
N ILE A 11 -11.66 4.74 8.78
CA ILE A 11 -10.43 5.54 8.93
C ILE A 11 -10.23 6.39 7.68
N MET A 12 -10.33 5.78 6.48
CA MET A 12 -10.15 6.48 5.21
C MET A 12 -11.22 7.55 4.97
N ASP A 13 -12.50 7.30 5.29
CA ASP A 13 -13.56 8.31 5.13
C ASP A 13 -13.37 9.49 6.10
N THR A 14 -12.90 9.22 7.32
CA THR A 14 -12.60 10.25 8.32
C THR A 14 -11.40 11.08 7.90
N LEU A 15 -10.28 10.45 7.52
CA LEU A 15 -9.10 11.15 7.00
C LEU A 15 -9.43 11.95 5.74
N LEU A 16 -10.18 11.37 4.80
CA LEU A 16 -10.66 12.05 3.60
C LEU A 16 -11.40 13.35 3.94
N THR A 17 -12.33 13.28 4.90
CA THR A 17 -13.14 14.42 5.32
C THR A 17 -12.27 15.46 6.01
N VAL A 18 -11.39 15.07 6.93
CA VAL A 18 -10.51 15.99 7.66
C VAL A 18 -9.56 16.70 6.70
N MET A 19 -8.86 15.98 5.82
CA MET A 19 -7.96 16.58 4.84
C MET A 19 -8.69 17.53 3.89
N GLY A 20 -9.91 17.15 3.49
CA GLY A 20 -10.76 17.97 2.64
C GLY A 20 -11.23 19.27 3.30
N LEU A 21 -11.54 19.25 4.60
CA LEU A 21 -11.91 20.44 5.39
C LEU A 21 -10.70 21.32 5.70
N SER A 22 -9.51 20.73 5.83
CA SER A 22 -8.26 21.44 6.07
C SER A 22 -7.56 21.92 4.79
N TYR A 23 -8.17 21.72 3.61
CA TYR A 23 -7.59 22.10 2.31
C TYR A 23 -6.20 21.51 2.04
N ILE A 24 -5.88 20.36 2.63
CA ILE A 24 -4.61 19.67 2.42
C ILE A 24 -4.70 18.86 1.12
N PRO A 25 -3.87 19.14 0.09
CA PRO A 25 -3.83 18.34 -1.12
C PRO A 25 -3.49 16.89 -0.79
N ASN A 26 -4.27 15.93 -1.30
CA ASN A 26 -4.08 14.52 -0.98
C ASN A 26 -4.61 13.60 -2.09
N GLU A 27 -4.05 12.40 -2.17
CA GLU A 27 -4.60 11.28 -2.93
C GLU A 27 -4.92 10.12 -1.99
N ILE A 28 -5.90 9.30 -2.36
CA ILE A 28 -6.15 8.02 -1.68
C ILE A 28 -6.03 6.92 -2.72
N LEU A 29 -5.04 6.06 -2.51
CA LEU A 29 -4.62 5.01 -3.42
C LEU A 29 -4.89 3.64 -2.82
N GLY A 30 -5.20 2.67 -3.69
CA GLY A 30 -5.29 1.26 -3.35
C GLY A 30 -4.36 0.46 -4.25
N PHE A 31 -3.74 -0.57 -3.69
CA PHE A 31 -2.90 -1.50 -4.41
C PHE A 31 -3.38 -2.93 -4.17
N THR A 32 -3.36 -3.74 -5.21
CA THR A 32 -3.57 -5.18 -5.10
C THR A 32 -3.03 -5.90 -6.33
N THR A 33 -3.10 -7.23 -6.36
CA THR A 33 -2.89 -8.03 -7.56
C THR A 33 -4.20 -8.20 -8.34
N ARG A 34 -4.11 -8.43 -9.66
CA ARG A 34 -5.29 -8.72 -10.50
C ARG A 34 -5.87 -10.10 -10.19
N HIS A 35 -5.01 -11.04 -9.83
CA HIS A 35 -5.34 -12.44 -9.59
C HIS A 35 -4.73 -12.91 -8.28
N TRP A 36 -5.36 -13.91 -7.68
CA TRP A 36 -4.69 -14.74 -6.69
C TRP A 36 -3.69 -15.66 -7.40
N ASN A 37 -2.55 -15.94 -6.76
CA ASN A 37 -1.60 -16.95 -7.18
C ASN A 37 -0.98 -16.71 -8.58
N GLY A 38 -0.68 -15.45 -8.92
CA GLY A 38 0.25 -15.14 -10.01
C GLY A 38 -0.32 -14.79 -11.39
N GLY A 39 -1.61 -15.02 -11.65
CA GLY A 39 -2.25 -14.53 -12.88
C GLY A 39 -1.52 -14.86 -14.19
N GLN A 40 -1.50 -13.90 -15.12
CA GLN A 40 -0.88 -14.06 -16.44
C GLN A 40 0.65 -14.08 -16.38
N SER A 41 1.23 -13.28 -15.49
CA SER A 41 2.67 -13.24 -15.24
C SER A 41 3.22 -14.63 -14.88
N TYR A 42 2.59 -15.32 -13.92
CA TYR A 42 2.98 -16.67 -13.53
C TYR A 42 2.75 -17.70 -14.63
N GLN A 43 1.59 -17.66 -15.30
CA GLN A 43 1.31 -18.56 -16.43
C GLN A 43 2.34 -18.42 -17.56
N SER A 44 2.76 -17.18 -17.86
CA SER A 44 3.76 -16.90 -18.87
C SER A 44 5.13 -17.44 -18.49
N TRP A 45 5.50 -17.38 -17.22
CA TRP A 45 6.73 -17.98 -16.71
C TRP A 45 6.69 -19.51 -16.78
N LEU A 46 5.56 -20.14 -16.43
CA LEU A 46 5.39 -21.60 -16.49
C LEU A 46 5.61 -22.15 -17.91
N LYS A 47 5.19 -21.41 -18.94
CA LYS A 47 5.33 -21.75 -20.36
C LYS A 47 6.77 -21.67 -20.88
N LYS A 48 7.73 -21.18 -20.09
CA LYS A 48 9.14 -21.00 -20.48
C LYS A 48 10.06 -21.92 -19.64
N PRO A 49 10.04 -23.24 -19.86
CA PRO A 49 10.75 -24.21 -19.02
C PRO A 49 12.27 -24.06 -19.04
N TRP A 50 12.86 -23.44 -20.07
CA TRP A 50 14.30 -23.15 -20.11
C TRP A 50 14.73 -22.12 -19.05
N LEU A 51 13.84 -21.19 -18.65
CA LEU A 51 14.14 -20.24 -17.59
C LEU A 51 14.34 -20.96 -16.25
N LYS A 52 13.52 -21.99 -15.98
CA LYS A 52 13.55 -22.75 -14.72
C LYS A 52 14.85 -23.54 -14.51
N LYS A 53 15.48 -24.01 -15.58
CA LYS A 53 16.75 -24.78 -15.51
C LYS A 53 17.96 -23.94 -15.12
N LYS A 54 17.86 -22.60 -15.15
CA LYS A 54 18.99 -21.68 -14.95
C LYS A 54 19.03 -21.06 -13.54
N ASN A 55 18.55 -21.77 -12.51
CA ASN A 55 18.42 -21.24 -11.15
C ASN A 55 17.64 -19.90 -11.17
N SER A 56 16.48 -19.89 -11.85
CA SER A 56 15.76 -18.64 -12.09
C SER A 56 15.28 -18.07 -10.77
N ASN A 57 15.76 -16.88 -10.43
CA ASN A 57 15.05 -15.92 -9.59
C ASN A 57 14.18 -15.08 -10.52
N PRO A 58 12.96 -15.56 -10.88
CA PRO A 58 12.14 -14.91 -11.90
C PRO A 58 11.64 -13.52 -11.49
N GLY A 59 11.80 -13.19 -10.21
CA GLY A 59 11.27 -11.98 -9.62
C GLY A 59 9.77 -12.04 -9.42
N ARG A 60 9.11 -10.88 -9.45
CA ARG A 60 7.66 -10.73 -9.32
C ARG A 60 6.90 -11.52 -10.40
N LEU A 61 5.96 -12.36 -9.98
CA LEU A 61 5.17 -13.22 -10.87
C LEU A 61 3.66 -13.01 -10.80
N ASN A 62 3.16 -11.86 -10.31
CA ASN A 62 1.71 -11.57 -10.35
C ASN A 62 1.41 -10.21 -10.94
N ASP A 63 0.34 -10.11 -11.70
CA ASP A 63 -0.10 -8.88 -12.34
C ASP A 63 -0.61 -7.91 -11.26
N ILE A 64 -0.17 -6.66 -11.31
CA ILE A 64 -0.57 -5.63 -10.34
C ILE A 64 -1.83 -4.89 -10.80
N ARG A 65 -2.56 -4.34 -9.83
CA ARG A 65 -3.73 -3.49 -10.01
C ARG A 65 -3.62 -2.27 -9.10
N HIS A 66 -3.57 -1.12 -9.74
CA HIS A 66 -3.61 0.18 -9.10
C HIS A 66 -5.04 0.72 -9.07
N ILE A 67 -5.46 1.27 -7.95
CA ILE A 67 -6.78 1.84 -7.74
C ILE A 67 -6.60 3.26 -7.22
N ILE A 68 -7.23 4.24 -7.86
CA ILE A 68 -7.27 5.62 -7.38
C ILE A 68 -8.66 5.83 -6.79
N PHE A 69 -8.78 5.80 -5.46
CA PHE A 69 -10.05 6.11 -4.79
C PHE A 69 -10.32 7.61 -4.80
N LYS A 70 -9.27 8.41 -4.65
CA LYS A 70 -9.30 9.86 -4.79
C LYS A 70 -8.04 10.33 -5.51
N ALA A 71 -8.20 11.02 -6.63
CA ALA A 71 -7.12 11.78 -7.25
C ALA A 71 -6.95 13.15 -6.56
N GLU A 72 -5.79 13.76 -6.70
CA GLU A 72 -5.45 15.06 -6.08
C GLU A 72 -6.54 16.12 -6.31
N ASN A 73 -6.90 16.35 -7.58
CA ASN A 73 -7.88 17.36 -8.01
C ASN A 73 -9.35 16.95 -7.79
N THR A 74 -9.62 15.78 -7.20
CA THR A 74 -10.98 15.35 -6.90
C THR A 74 -11.42 15.90 -5.55
N HIS A 75 -12.53 16.65 -5.53
CA HIS A 75 -13.13 17.14 -4.29
C HIS A 75 -13.54 15.98 -3.37
N TRP A 76 -13.24 16.09 -2.07
CA TRP A 76 -13.40 14.99 -1.10
C TRP A 76 -14.83 14.42 -1.04
N ARG A 77 -15.85 15.28 -1.13
CA ARG A 77 -17.27 14.82 -1.19
C ARG A 77 -17.55 13.87 -2.34
N LYS A 78 -16.93 14.08 -3.52
CA LYS A 78 -17.09 13.19 -4.68
C LYS A 78 -16.38 11.85 -4.46
N ALA A 79 -15.24 11.86 -3.77
CA ALA A 79 -14.46 10.67 -3.48
C ALA A 79 -15.10 9.72 -2.46
N LYS A 80 -16.09 10.17 -1.66
CA LYS A 80 -16.78 9.33 -0.66
C LYS A 80 -17.35 8.04 -1.23
N HIS A 81 -17.92 8.10 -2.44
CA HIS A 81 -18.47 6.91 -3.10
C HIS A 81 -17.37 5.90 -3.42
N SER A 82 -16.21 6.37 -3.90
CA SER A 82 -15.05 5.52 -4.15
C SER A 82 -14.50 4.90 -2.86
N ILE A 83 -14.44 5.66 -1.75
CA ILE A 83 -13.99 5.13 -0.45
C ILE A 83 -14.93 4.03 0.05
N ALA A 84 -16.23 4.13 -0.18
CA ALA A 84 -17.15 3.05 0.15
C ALA A 84 -16.83 1.72 -0.57
N ALA A 85 -16.16 1.77 -1.72
CA ALA A 85 -15.71 0.57 -2.43
C ALA A 85 -14.66 -0.23 -1.66
N LEU A 86 -13.95 0.37 -0.69
CA LEU A 86 -13.04 -0.36 0.20
C LEU A 86 -13.74 -1.51 0.94
N LYS A 87 -15.06 -1.43 1.15
CA LYS A 87 -15.86 -2.46 1.82
C LYS A 87 -16.14 -3.70 0.96
N LYS A 88 -15.81 -3.68 -0.33
CA LYS A 88 -16.01 -4.83 -1.23
C LYS A 88 -15.07 -5.96 -0.84
N ALA A 89 -15.64 -7.11 -0.47
CA ALA A 89 -14.92 -8.24 0.12
C ALA A 89 -13.85 -8.87 -0.79
N ASP A 90 -13.96 -8.67 -2.11
CA ASP A 90 -13.10 -9.25 -3.15
C ASP A 90 -12.17 -8.23 -3.82
N LEU A 91 -12.16 -6.99 -3.32
CA LEU A 91 -11.41 -5.91 -3.94
C LEU A 91 -9.91 -6.17 -3.88
N PHE A 92 -9.43 -6.52 -2.69
CA PHE A 92 -8.03 -6.78 -2.41
C PHE A 92 -7.76 -8.29 -2.41
N LYS A 93 -6.68 -8.69 -3.06
CA LYS A 93 -6.17 -10.05 -3.19
C LYS A 93 -4.82 -10.19 -2.47
N GLU A 94 -3.72 -10.18 -3.22
CA GLU A 94 -2.37 -10.28 -2.68
C GLU A 94 -1.65 -8.92 -2.66
N GLY A 95 -0.56 -8.86 -1.90
CA GLY A 95 0.21 -7.65 -1.62
C GLY A 95 1.64 -7.78 -2.13
N ILE A 96 2.06 -6.80 -2.93
CA ILE A 96 3.44 -6.63 -3.41
C ILE A 96 3.86 -5.22 -3.05
N ASP A 97 3.98 -4.96 -1.74
CA ASP A 97 4.01 -3.64 -1.16
C ASP A 97 5.15 -2.76 -1.69
N GLY A 98 6.29 -3.36 -2.09
CA GLY A 98 7.36 -2.63 -2.77
C GLY A 98 6.87 -1.94 -4.05
N GLU A 99 6.06 -2.63 -4.87
CA GLU A 99 5.44 -2.01 -6.06
C GLU A 99 4.41 -0.93 -5.67
N ALA A 100 3.66 -1.17 -4.59
CA ALA A 100 2.67 -0.21 -4.08
C ALA A 100 3.32 1.11 -3.66
N VAL A 101 4.37 1.02 -2.83
CA VAL A 101 5.14 2.16 -2.34
C VAL A 101 5.81 2.87 -3.52
N ASN A 102 6.45 2.13 -4.42
CA ASN A 102 7.10 2.71 -5.58
C ASN A 102 6.11 3.50 -6.45
N TRP A 103 4.95 2.91 -6.75
CA TRP A 103 3.90 3.58 -7.53
C TRP A 103 3.39 4.86 -6.84
N ALA A 104 3.10 4.80 -5.54
CA ALA A 104 2.64 5.96 -4.78
C ALA A 104 3.69 7.07 -4.74
N CYS A 105 4.96 6.72 -4.50
CA CYS A 105 6.06 7.69 -4.50
C CYS A 105 6.29 8.33 -5.88
N GLN A 106 6.19 7.57 -6.98
CA GLN A 106 6.30 8.13 -8.33
C GLN A 106 5.21 9.17 -8.61
N ARG A 107 3.96 8.91 -8.18
CA ARG A 107 2.86 9.88 -8.31
C ARG A 107 3.14 11.14 -7.48
N LEU A 108 3.49 10.94 -6.22
CA LEU A 108 3.75 12.01 -5.26
C LEU A 108 4.95 12.88 -5.67
N LYS A 109 6.00 12.29 -6.26
CA LYS A 109 7.17 13.02 -6.79
C LYS A 109 6.78 14.09 -7.82
N ASN A 110 5.76 13.82 -8.63
CA ASN A 110 5.30 14.72 -9.69
C ASN A 110 4.39 15.84 -9.18
N GLN A 111 4.07 15.88 -7.88
CA GLN A 111 3.26 16.95 -7.29
C GLN A 111 4.12 18.17 -6.93
N SER A 112 3.52 19.36 -7.02
CA SER A 112 4.19 20.64 -6.76
C SER A 112 4.42 20.95 -5.28
N SER A 113 3.78 20.22 -4.36
CA SER A 113 3.92 20.42 -2.91
C SER A 113 5.39 20.30 -2.46
N GLU A 114 5.84 21.24 -1.63
CA GLU A 114 7.21 21.25 -1.07
C GLU A 114 7.43 20.03 -0.17
N ARG A 115 6.55 19.84 0.82
CA ARG A 115 6.58 18.68 1.71
C ARG A 115 5.70 17.57 1.15
N LYS A 116 6.30 16.40 0.94
CA LYS A 116 5.63 15.22 0.38
C LYS A 116 5.67 14.07 1.38
N ILE A 117 4.49 13.58 1.77
CA ILE A 117 4.35 12.53 2.78
C ILE A 117 3.53 11.38 2.19
N LEU A 118 4.09 10.17 2.25
CA LEU A 118 3.40 8.92 1.96
C LEU A 118 3.08 8.20 3.28
N VAL A 119 1.80 7.93 3.52
CA VAL A 119 1.35 7.07 4.62
C VAL A 119 0.86 5.74 4.04
N VAL A 120 1.52 4.66 4.42
CA VAL A 120 1.13 3.29 4.04
C VAL A 120 0.31 2.69 5.17
N ILE A 121 -0.96 2.40 4.91
CA ILE A 121 -1.85 1.73 5.87
C ILE A 121 -1.97 0.26 5.44
N SER A 122 -1.50 -0.67 6.27
CA SER A 122 -1.49 -2.10 5.97
C SER A 122 -1.94 -2.95 7.16
N ASP A 123 -2.62 -4.07 6.91
CA ASP A 123 -2.97 -5.10 7.90
C ASP A 123 -2.00 -6.30 7.87
N GLY A 124 -0.89 -6.21 7.14
CA GLY A 124 0.10 -7.28 7.04
C GLY A 124 1.41 -6.92 6.33
N CYS A 125 2.23 -7.94 6.11
CA CYS A 125 3.49 -7.88 5.38
C CYS A 125 3.28 -8.26 3.90
N PRO A 126 4.27 -7.98 3.02
CA PRO A 126 4.21 -8.37 1.61
C PRO A 126 3.93 -9.87 1.43
N MET A 127 2.93 -10.20 0.63
CA MET A 127 2.50 -11.59 0.43
C MET A 127 1.91 -11.79 -0.95
N ASP A 128 2.64 -12.52 -1.81
CA ASP A 128 2.18 -13.01 -3.10
C ASP A 128 2.66 -14.45 -3.31
N THR A 129 1.71 -15.36 -3.48
CA THR A 129 1.94 -16.82 -3.46
C THR A 129 2.82 -17.28 -4.61
N ALA A 130 2.59 -16.78 -5.82
CA ALA A 130 3.38 -17.18 -6.99
C ALA A 130 4.81 -16.65 -6.91
N THR A 131 4.98 -15.41 -6.45
CA THR A 131 6.31 -14.81 -6.28
C THR A 131 7.07 -15.53 -5.16
N ASN A 132 6.44 -15.79 -4.01
CA ASN A 132 7.10 -16.45 -2.87
C ASN A 132 7.46 -17.91 -3.14
N SER A 133 6.64 -18.65 -3.91
CA SER A 133 6.90 -20.06 -4.23
C SER A 133 8.04 -20.28 -5.23
N THR A 134 8.47 -19.23 -5.95
CA THR A 134 9.42 -19.33 -7.05
C THR A 134 10.70 -18.51 -6.85
N ASN A 135 10.81 -17.79 -5.74
CA ASN A 135 11.99 -17.01 -5.36
C ASN A 135 12.44 -17.41 -3.95
N HIS A 136 13.56 -16.85 -3.50
CA HIS A 136 13.97 -16.94 -2.10
C HIS A 136 12.90 -16.35 -1.16
N SER A 137 12.78 -16.90 0.06
CA SER A 137 11.72 -16.57 1.03
C SER A 137 11.60 -15.08 1.39
N LEU A 138 12.73 -14.35 1.41
CA LEU A 138 12.77 -12.90 1.69
C LEU A 138 12.67 -12.01 0.44
N TYR A 139 12.28 -12.54 -0.71
CA TYR A 139 12.28 -11.76 -1.96
C TYR A 139 11.40 -10.49 -1.84
N LEU A 140 10.16 -10.64 -1.38
CA LEU A 140 9.23 -9.50 -1.25
C LEU A 140 9.64 -8.55 -0.12
N ASP A 141 10.14 -9.07 1.00
CA ASP A 141 10.69 -8.27 2.10
C ASP A 141 11.86 -7.40 1.63
N ASN A 142 12.84 -8.02 0.96
CA ASN A 142 14.01 -7.33 0.44
C ASN A 142 13.61 -6.32 -0.64
N HIS A 143 12.62 -6.64 -1.47
CA HIS A 143 12.07 -5.71 -2.44
C HIS A 143 11.46 -4.47 -1.76
N LEU A 144 10.60 -4.65 -0.75
CA LEU A 144 10.01 -3.53 -0.02
C LEU A 144 11.10 -2.67 0.66
N ARG A 145 12.07 -3.29 1.33
CA ARG A 145 13.20 -2.58 1.96
C ARG A 145 14.00 -1.77 0.94
N SER A 146 14.30 -2.37 -0.22
CA SER A 146 15.05 -1.72 -1.30
C SER A 146 14.30 -0.51 -1.84
N VAL A 147 13.00 -0.63 -2.10
CA VAL A 147 12.15 0.48 -2.56
C VAL A 147 12.10 1.62 -1.53
N ILE A 148 11.85 1.30 -0.26
CA ILE A 148 11.81 2.32 0.80
C ILE A 148 13.16 3.03 0.92
N SER A 149 14.27 2.28 0.89
CA SER A 149 15.62 2.86 0.94
C SER A 149 15.89 3.76 -0.27
N HIS A 150 15.52 3.34 -1.48
CA HIS A 150 15.67 4.14 -2.69
C HIS A 150 14.96 5.49 -2.56
N TRP A 151 13.70 5.49 -2.11
CA TRP A 151 12.91 6.72 -1.99
C TRP A 151 13.35 7.62 -0.82
N LYS A 152 13.83 7.04 0.28
CA LYS A 152 14.41 7.81 1.40
C LYS A 152 15.71 8.50 1.04
N ASN A 153 16.61 7.83 0.32
CA ASN A 153 17.92 8.39 -0.05
C ASN A 153 17.81 9.60 -1.00
N ASN A 154 16.68 9.75 -1.68
CA ASN A 154 16.42 10.93 -2.49
C ASN A 154 15.91 12.13 -1.67
N GLU A 155 15.65 11.97 -0.36
CA GLU A 155 15.17 12.98 0.60
C GLU A 155 13.91 13.78 0.21
N LEU A 156 13.24 13.42 -0.89
CA LEU A 156 12.09 14.15 -1.40
C LEU A 156 10.75 13.72 -0.79
N ILE A 157 10.67 12.54 -0.17
CA ILE A 157 9.40 11.95 0.29
C ILE A 157 9.59 11.29 1.67
N GLU A 158 8.79 11.74 2.64
CA GLU A 158 8.70 11.09 3.95
C GLU A 158 7.75 9.89 3.87
N ILE A 159 8.19 8.71 4.30
CA ILE A 159 7.38 7.48 4.23
C ILE A 159 7.10 6.97 5.65
N TYR A 160 5.81 6.85 5.98
CA TYR A 160 5.30 6.37 7.26
C TYR A 160 4.52 5.06 7.08
N GLY A 161 4.79 4.06 7.92
CA GLY A 161 4.01 2.83 8.00
C GLY A 161 2.99 2.87 9.13
N VAL A 162 1.73 2.54 8.85
CA VAL A 162 0.66 2.43 9.84
C VAL A 162 0.09 1.01 9.77
N GLY A 163 0.46 0.19 10.75
CA GLY A 163 0.05 -1.19 10.85
C GLY A 163 -1.27 -1.34 11.59
N ILE A 164 -2.28 -1.94 10.96
CA ILE A 164 -3.55 -2.29 11.60
C ILE A 164 -3.38 -3.66 12.25
N GLY A 165 -3.12 -3.67 13.57
CA GLY A 165 -2.90 -4.89 14.34
C GLY A 165 -1.58 -5.61 14.03
N VAL A 166 -0.65 -4.97 13.31
CA VAL A 166 0.64 -5.53 12.92
C VAL A 166 1.76 -4.53 13.14
N ASP A 167 2.96 -5.02 13.49
CA ASP A 167 4.16 -4.20 13.56
C ASP A 167 4.85 -4.12 12.18
N LEU A 168 5.02 -2.90 11.68
CA LEU A 168 5.67 -2.62 10.40
C LEU A 168 7.10 -2.05 10.56
N SER A 169 7.63 -2.01 11.79
CA SER A 169 8.95 -1.48 12.13
C SER A 169 10.10 -2.14 11.36
N ALA A 170 9.90 -3.40 10.96
CA ALA A 170 10.83 -4.12 10.11
C ALA A 170 11.10 -3.40 8.77
N TYR A 171 10.14 -2.64 8.23
CA TYR A 171 10.25 -1.98 6.92
C TYR A 171 10.29 -0.45 7.04
N TYR A 172 9.50 0.13 7.94
CA TYR A 172 9.31 1.58 8.04
C TYR A 172 9.94 2.14 9.31
N ALA A 173 11.04 2.89 9.15
CA ALA A 173 11.69 3.57 10.29
C ALA A 173 10.73 4.52 11.06
N LYS A 174 9.86 5.24 10.34
CA LYS A 174 8.74 5.98 10.93
C LYS A 174 7.50 5.09 10.83
N ASN A 175 7.02 4.57 11.96
CA ASN A 175 5.87 3.69 11.98
C ASN A 175 4.98 3.91 13.21
N MET A 176 3.74 3.41 13.12
CA MET A 176 2.78 3.36 14.21
C MET A 176 1.94 2.10 14.08
N ILE A 177 1.56 1.52 15.22
CA ILE A 177 0.63 0.39 15.30
C ILE A 177 -0.72 0.91 15.80
N ILE A 178 -1.79 0.56 15.08
CA ILE A 178 -3.18 0.72 15.54
C ILE A 178 -3.59 -0.60 16.16
N ASP A 179 -3.82 -0.60 17.46
CA ASP A 179 -4.26 -1.78 18.20
C ASP A 179 -5.61 -2.30 17.65
N ASN A 180 -5.76 -3.62 17.60
CA ASN A 180 -7.03 -4.23 17.22
C ASN A 180 -8.17 -3.93 18.19
N HIS A 181 -7.86 -3.67 19.46
CA HIS A 181 -8.82 -3.31 20.50
C HIS A 181 -9.21 -1.83 20.48
N GLU A 182 -8.40 -0.97 19.86
CA GLU A 182 -8.73 0.44 19.67
C GLU A 182 -9.86 0.57 18.64
N ASN A 183 -11.02 1.04 19.11
CA ASN A 183 -12.20 1.25 18.29
C ASN A 183 -12.54 2.73 18.08
N ASP A 184 -11.87 3.65 18.78
CA ASP A 184 -12.08 5.07 18.56
C ASP A 184 -11.36 5.54 17.28
N ILE A 185 -12.14 5.59 16.19
CA ILE A 185 -11.70 6.07 14.89
C ILE A 185 -11.15 7.50 14.97
N PHE A 186 -11.70 8.36 15.84
CA PHE A 186 -11.22 9.74 15.96
C PHE A 186 -9.82 9.78 16.56
N THR A 187 -9.59 9.03 17.64
CA THR A 187 -8.25 8.90 18.25
C THR A 187 -7.24 8.33 17.26
N ILE A 188 -7.61 7.29 16.50
CA ILE A 188 -6.76 6.73 15.46
C ILE A 188 -6.40 7.79 14.41
N CYS A 189 -7.40 8.48 13.86
CA CYS A 189 -7.17 9.50 12.83
C CYS A 189 -6.31 10.65 13.35
N ARG A 190 -6.53 11.07 14.60
CA ARG A 190 -5.71 12.10 15.25
C ARG A 190 -4.24 11.68 15.34
N LYS A 191 -3.96 10.44 15.73
CA LYS A 191 -2.59 9.89 15.77
C LYS A 191 -1.96 9.86 14.37
N ILE A 192 -2.70 9.46 13.34
CA ILE A 192 -2.22 9.50 11.95
C ILE A 192 -1.92 10.95 11.52
N ILE A 193 -2.80 11.90 11.84
CA ILE A 193 -2.61 13.32 11.48
C ILE A 193 -1.38 13.93 12.18
N GLN A 194 -1.05 13.48 13.39
CA GLN A 194 0.15 13.93 14.08
C GLN A 194 1.44 13.57 13.34
N LEU A 195 1.43 12.57 12.45
CA LEU A 195 2.57 12.25 11.58
C LEU A 195 2.89 13.37 10.58
N PHE A 196 1.91 14.24 10.30
CA PHE A 196 2.04 15.39 9.41
C PHE A 196 2.48 16.68 10.12
N ARG A 197 2.62 16.67 11.44
CA ARG A 197 3.24 17.79 12.17
C ARG A 197 4.75 17.71 12.07
#